data_AF-A0A813E9N4-F1
#
_entry.id   AF-A0A813E9N4-F1
#
_cell.length_a   1.000
_cell.length_b   1.000
_cell.length_c   1.000
_cell.angle_alpha   90.00
_cell.angle_beta   90.00
_cell.angle_gamma   90.00
#
_symmetry.space_group_name_H-M   'P 1'
#
loop_
_entity.id
_entity.type
_entity.pdbx_description
1 polymer ?
#
loop_
_entity_poly.entity_id
_entity_poly.type
_entity_poly.pdbx_seq_one_letter_code
_entity_poly.pdbx_strand_id
1 'polypeptide(L)'
;MALGSAAISMGEPSEQLQARFQHLSAGLLIGAVVCDIFPILRSQLFIVSDDSPAGQKEILWLNVFAAAAGFGIALLVMYSIKAMELDSGEDDESKISDSATETEALSATPLLRANGQSDQCILEAPGTDEEQGLSTALAKLAARADRLSQLVATEDIDRESVDKEVHRIDFLVDSARRRCRGIEPFDPRSAARLQYHCSELGQDILKLQTQDSADLQAIDKQLRVIVGTLRHLHSHAHRGHFRRWG
;
A
#
# COMPACT_ATOMS: atom_id res chain seq x y z
N MET A 1 -4.96 -22.53 28.52
CA MET A 1 -5.83 -21.35 28.78
C MET A 1 -5.12 -20.20 29.48
N ALA A 2 -4.11 -20.42 30.34
CA ALA A 2 -3.42 -19.32 31.06
C ALA A 2 -2.62 -18.33 30.18
N LEU A 3 -2.09 -18.77 29.04
CA LEU A 3 -1.34 -17.90 28.11
C LEU A 3 -2.24 -16.90 27.37
N GLY A 4 -3.53 -17.21 27.19
CA GLY A 4 -4.47 -16.30 26.53
C GLY A 4 -4.84 -15.10 27.41
N SER A 5 -4.96 -15.29 28.73
CA SER A 5 -5.34 -14.22 29.65
C SER A 5 -4.20 -13.23 29.96
N ALA A 6 -2.94 -13.65 29.85
CA ALA A 6 -1.80 -12.74 30.05
C ALA A 6 -1.61 -11.75 28.88
N ALA A 7 -2.03 -12.13 27.67
CA ALA A 7 -1.94 -11.27 26.49
C ALA A 7 -2.95 -10.11 26.50
N ILE A 8 -4.04 -10.22 27.29
CA ILE A 8 -5.09 -9.19 27.38
C ILE A 8 -4.68 -8.05 28.33
N SER A 9 -3.75 -8.28 29.27
CA SER A 9 -3.32 -7.23 30.22
C SER A 9 -2.13 -6.39 29.75
N MET A 10 -1.50 -6.78 28.65
CA MET A 10 -0.52 -5.94 27.96
C MET A 10 -1.32 -5.13 26.94
N GLY A 11 -1.26 -3.80 27.02
CA GLY A 11 -2.10 -2.90 26.22
C GLY A 11 -2.01 -3.14 24.71
N GLU A 12 -2.83 -2.39 23.97
CA GLU A 12 -2.99 -2.55 22.52
C GLU A 12 -1.64 -2.74 21.81
N PRO A 13 -1.45 -3.86 21.09
CA PRO A 13 -0.21 -4.12 20.40
C PRO A 13 0.02 -3.04 19.35
N SER A 14 1.25 -2.55 19.24
CA SER A 14 1.65 -1.62 18.17
C SER A 14 1.23 -2.16 16.81
N GLU A 15 0.66 -1.31 15.96
CA GLU A 15 0.25 -1.65 14.59
C GLU A 15 1.38 -2.34 13.81
N GLN A 16 2.63 -1.91 14.04
CA GLN A 16 3.80 -2.50 13.40
C GLN A 16 4.05 -3.96 13.85
N LEU A 17 3.80 -4.26 15.12
CA LEU A 17 3.90 -5.60 15.68
C LEU A 17 2.76 -6.48 15.16
N GLN A 18 1.53 -5.95 15.10
CA GLN A 18 0.38 -6.64 14.51
C GLN A 18 0.64 -7.01 13.04
N ALA A 19 1.14 -6.07 12.23
CA ALA A 19 1.49 -6.33 10.83
C ALA A 19 2.57 -7.42 10.70
N ARG A 20 3.59 -7.42 11.57
CA ARG A 20 4.64 -8.45 11.57
C ARG A 20 4.08 -9.84 11.94
N PHE A 21 3.20 -9.92 12.93
CA PHE A 21 2.55 -11.19 13.28
C PHE A 21 1.59 -11.68 12.20
N GLN A 22 0.92 -10.78 11.47
CA GLN A 22 0.14 -11.14 10.29
C GLN A 22 1.01 -11.75 9.18
N HIS A 23 2.16 -11.14 8.87
CA HIS A 23 3.09 -11.71 7.89
C HIS A 23 3.70 -13.04 8.35
N LEU A 24 4.05 -13.15 9.64
CA LEU A 24 4.57 -14.39 10.22
C LEU A 24 3.54 -15.52 10.15
N SER A 25 2.30 -15.26 10.55
CA SER A 25 1.22 -16.25 10.52
C SER A 25 0.87 -16.66 9.09
N ALA A 26 0.84 -15.71 8.14
CA ALA A 26 0.67 -16.02 6.72
C ALA A 26 1.82 -16.91 6.19
N GLY A 27 3.07 -16.59 6.55
CA GLY A 27 4.23 -17.40 6.18
C GLY A 27 4.18 -18.82 6.76
N LEU A 28 3.79 -18.96 8.04
CA LEU A 28 3.61 -20.27 8.68
C LEU A 28 2.50 -21.10 8.03
N LEU A 29 1.39 -20.47 7.66
CA LEU A 29 0.29 -21.15 6.98
C LEU A 29 0.69 -21.63 5.58
N ILE A 30 1.39 -20.79 4.81
CA ILE A 30 1.96 -21.20 3.51
C ILE A 30 2.95 -22.35 3.69
N GLY A 31 3.83 -22.26 4.69
CA GLY A 31 4.78 -23.30 5.03
C GLY A 31 4.10 -24.64 5.36
N ALA A 32 3.06 -24.62 6.20
CA ALA A 32 2.28 -25.81 6.54
C ALA A 32 1.57 -26.41 5.31
N VAL A 33 1.00 -25.58 4.44
CA VAL A 33 0.36 -26.05 3.20
C VAL A 33 1.39 -26.74 2.29
N VAL A 34 2.58 -26.16 2.13
CA VAL A 34 3.64 -26.69 1.26
C VAL A 34 4.30 -27.94 1.84
N CYS A 35 4.56 -27.97 3.14
CA CYS A 35 5.29 -29.05 3.79
C CYS A 35 4.40 -30.24 4.17
N ASP A 36 3.15 -30.00 4.59
CA ASP A 36 2.29 -31.05 5.13
C ASP A 36 1.18 -31.44 4.15
N ILE A 37 0.46 -30.46 3.60
CA ILE A 37 -0.71 -30.73 2.75
C ILE A 37 -0.28 -31.19 1.36
N PHE A 38 0.72 -30.54 0.76
CA PHE A 38 1.15 -30.86 -0.60
C PHE A 38 1.70 -32.29 -0.75
N PRO A 39 2.52 -32.84 0.17
CA PRO A 39 2.95 -34.24 0.06
C PRO A 39 1.79 -35.23 0.20
N ILE A 40 0.80 -34.95 1.04
CA ILE A 40 -0.40 -35.78 1.18
C ILE A 40 -1.17 -35.78 -0.15
N LEU A 41 -1.44 -34.60 -0.72
CA LEU A 41 -2.09 -34.46 -2.02
C LEU A 41 -1.31 -35.19 -3.12
N ARG A 42 0.02 -35.04 -3.12
CA ARG A 42 0.91 -35.71 -4.08
C ARG A 42 0.81 -37.23 -3.96
N SER A 43 0.78 -37.77 -2.74
CA SER A 43 0.67 -39.22 -2.51
C SER A 43 -0.66 -39.79 -3.00
N GLN A 44 -1.73 -39.01 -2.95
CA GLN A 44 -3.06 -39.40 -3.44
C GLN A 44 -3.25 -39.15 -4.94
N LEU A 45 -2.43 -38.28 -5.54
CA LEU A 45 -2.52 -37.96 -6.97
C LEU A 45 -1.94 -39.06 -7.86
N PHE A 46 -0.94 -39.80 -7.35
CA PHE A 46 -0.26 -40.87 -8.07
C PHE A 46 -0.66 -42.22 -7.47
N ILE A 47 -1.60 -42.92 -8.10
CA ILE A 47 -1.86 -44.32 -7.79
C ILE A 47 -0.79 -45.14 -8.54
N VAL A 48 0.01 -45.89 -7.79
CA VAL A 48 0.90 -46.89 -8.39
C VAL A 48 0.01 -48.07 -8.78
N SER A 49 -0.29 -48.20 -10.06
CA SER A 49 -0.99 -49.38 -10.57
C SER A 49 -0.03 -50.57 -10.55
N ASP A 50 -0.32 -51.57 -9.71
CA ASP A 50 0.51 -52.78 -9.54
C ASP A 50 0.66 -53.61 -10.83
N ASP A 51 -0.24 -53.44 -11.81
CA ASP A 51 -0.25 -54.22 -13.05
C ASP A 51 0.56 -53.62 -14.21
N SER A 52 1.22 -52.45 -14.03
CA SER A 52 1.96 -51.80 -15.12
C SER A 52 3.48 -52.10 -15.03
N PRO A 53 4.06 -52.91 -15.96
CA PRO A 53 5.42 -53.45 -15.84
C PRO A 53 6.55 -52.41 -16.03
N ALA A 54 6.24 -51.12 -16.09
CA ALA A 54 7.22 -50.06 -16.35
C ALA A 54 7.17 -48.88 -15.37
N GLY A 55 6.48 -48.99 -14.23
CA GLY A 55 6.46 -47.93 -13.20
C GLY A 55 5.90 -46.59 -13.72
N GLN A 56 5.07 -46.64 -14.76
CA GLN A 56 4.51 -45.46 -15.40
C GLN A 56 3.43 -44.88 -14.47
N LYS A 57 3.71 -43.71 -13.90
CA LYS A 57 2.77 -43.00 -13.04
C LYS A 57 1.75 -42.30 -13.93
N GLU A 58 0.53 -42.84 -13.98
CA GLU A 58 -0.58 -42.14 -14.63
C GLU A 58 -1.13 -41.07 -13.69
N ILE A 59 -1.39 -39.88 -14.25
CA ILE A 59 -2.01 -38.78 -13.51
C ILE A 59 -3.52 -38.97 -13.59
N LEU A 60 -4.15 -39.20 -12.45
CA LEU A 60 -5.60 -39.20 -12.34
C LEU A 60 -6.11 -37.76 -12.35
N TRP A 61 -6.48 -37.27 -13.54
CA TRP A 61 -7.05 -35.94 -13.73
C TRP A 61 -8.27 -35.66 -12.83
N LEU A 62 -9.02 -36.71 -12.46
CA LEU A 62 -10.13 -36.61 -11.53
C LEU A 62 -9.69 -36.12 -10.13
N ASN A 63 -8.53 -36.57 -9.63
CA ASN A 63 -8.00 -36.16 -8.33
C ASN A 63 -7.53 -34.70 -8.37
N VAL A 64 -6.93 -34.27 -9.49
CA VAL A 64 -6.56 -32.86 -9.72
C VAL A 64 -7.79 -31.97 -9.73
N PHE A 65 -8.84 -32.40 -10.45
CA PHE A 65 -10.10 -31.66 -10.50
C PHE A 65 -10.78 -31.56 -9.13
N ALA A 66 -10.82 -32.67 -8.38
CA ALA A 66 -11.38 -32.68 -7.03
C ALA A 66 -10.61 -31.75 -6.08
N ALA A 67 -9.28 -31.72 -6.15
CA ALA A 67 -8.46 -30.81 -5.36
C ALA A 67 -8.71 -29.34 -5.73
N ALA A 68 -8.78 -29.02 -7.03
CA ALA A 68 -9.09 -27.67 -7.50
C ALA A 68 -10.50 -27.22 -7.09
N ALA A 69 -11.49 -28.10 -7.20
CA ALA A 69 -12.87 -27.83 -6.78
C ALA A 69 -12.95 -27.62 -5.26
N GLY A 70 -12.28 -28.46 -4.46
CA GLY A 70 -12.22 -28.31 -3.01
C GLY A 70 -11.57 -26.99 -2.59
N PHE A 71 -10.48 -26.59 -3.25
CA PHE A 71 -9.85 -25.28 -3.03
C PHE A 71 -10.78 -24.12 -3.40
N GLY A 72 -11.48 -24.21 -4.52
CA GLY A 72 -12.46 -23.20 -4.94
C GLY A 72 -13.60 -23.03 -3.92
N ILE A 73 -14.14 -24.14 -3.40
CA ILE A 73 -15.17 -24.11 -2.35
C ILE A 73 -14.62 -23.47 -1.07
N ALA A 74 -13.39 -23.79 -0.65
CA ALA A 74 -12.78 -23.19 0.52
C ALA A 74 -12.63 -21.66 0.39
N LEU A 75 -12.20 -21.17 -0.79
CA LEU A 75 -12.13 -19.73 -1.07
C LEU A 75 -13.50 -19.06 -1.03
N LEU A 76 -14.52 -19.71 -1.60
CA LEU A 76 -15.89 -19.21 -1.60
C LEU A 76 -16.40 -19.06 -0.16
N VAL A 77 -16.22 -20.09 0.67
CA VAL A 77 -16.62 -20.05 2.09
C VAL A 77 -15.89 -18.93 2.84
N MET A 78 -14.57 -18.81 2.66
CA MET A 78 -13.78 -17.75 3.31
C MET A 78 -14.27 -16.35 2.91
N TYR A 79 -14.61 -16.15 1.64
CA TYR A 79 -15.11 -14.87 1.16
C TYR A 79 -16.55 -14.60 1.63
N SER A 80 -17.41 -15.62 1.70
CA SER A 80 -18.77 -15.50 2.21
C SER A 80 -18.79 -15.08 3.69
N ILE A 81 -17.91 -15.65 4.53
CA ILE A 81 -17.79 -15.24 5.94
C ILE A 81 -17.39 -13.76 6.02
N LYS A 82 -16.41 -13.33 5.22
CA LYS A 82 -15.97 -11.94 5.17
C LYS A 82 -17.07 -10.98 4.67
N ALA A 83 -17.88 -11.42 3.72
CA ALA A 83 -19.02 -10.64 3.23
C ALA A 83 -20.11 -10.47 4.30
N MET A 84 -20.35 -11.51 5.11
CA MET A 84 -21.31 -11.45 6.23
C MET A 84 -20.85 -10.52 7.37
N GLU A 85 -19.55 -10.40 7.61
CA GLU A 85 -19.02 -9.42 8.59
C GLU A 85 -19.27 -7.98 8.13
N LEU A 86 -19.16 -7.71 6.82
CA LEU A 86 -19.37 -6.37 6.26
C LEU A 86 -20.84 -5.91 6.33
N ASP A 87 -21.79 -6.83 6.26
CA ASP A 87 -23.22 -6.54 6.28
C ASP A 87 -23.77 -6.24 7.70
N SER A 88 -22.93 -6.39 8.74
CA SER A 88 -23.34 -6.24 10.13
C SER A 88 -23.07 -4.86 10.74
N GLY A 89 -22.55 -3.90 9.97
CA GLY A 89 -21.94 -2.67 10.52
C GLY A 89 -22.49 -1.31 10.10
N GLU A 90 -23.30 -1.15 9.04
CA GLU A 90 -23.56 0.19 8.47
C GLU A 90 -24.97 0.37 7.89
N ASP A 91 -26.03 0.02 8.62
CA ASP A 91 -27.41 0.28 8.18
C ASP A 91 -28.21 1.07 9.23
N ASP A 92 -27.67 2.23 9.62
CA ASP A 92 -28.51 3.31 10.16
C ASP A 92 -27.83 4.67 9.94
N GLU A 93 -28.19 5.37 8.86
CA GLU A 93 -28.52 6.81 8.89
C GLU A 93 -28.98 7.29 7.49
N SER A 94 -30.29 7.29 7.35
CA SER A 94 -31.16 8.20 6.59
C SER A 94 -30.59 9.08 5.46
N LYS A 95 -31.10 8.79 4.26
CA LYS A 95 -31.35 9.75 3.17
C LYS A 95 -32.01 11.03 3.69
N ILE A 96 -31.32 12.17 3.60
CA ILE A 96 -31.97 13.49 3.54
C ILE A 96 -31.74 14.06 2.15
N SER A 97 -32.88 14.22 1.46
CA SER A 97 -33.08 14.91 0.19
C SER A 97 -32.99 16.42 0.37
N ASP A 98 -32.88 17.11 -0.76
CA ASP A 98 -33.15 18.55 -0.97
C ASP A 98 -32.03 19.51 -0.52
N SER A 99 -31.81 20.67 -1.12
CA SER A 99 -32.24 21.34 -2.34
C SER A 99 -31.37 22.62 -2.41
N ALA A 100 -31.12 23.12 -3.61
CA ALA A 100 -30.68 24.46 -4.01
C ALA A 100 -30.51 25.54 -2.92
N THR A 101 -29.48 26.39 -3.02
CA THR A 101 -29.63 27.82 -3.39
C THR A 101 -28.26 28.43 -3.69
N GLU A 102 -28.16 29.09 -4.86
CA GLU A 102 -27.06 29.99 -5.25
C GLU A 102 -27.02 31.23 -4.34
N THR A 103 -25.84 31.73 -3.97
CA THR A 103 -25.68 33.17 -3.75
C THR A 103 -24.25 33.63 -4.03
N GLU A 104 -24.18 34.72 -4.78
CA GLU A 104 -23.01 35.41 -5.30
C GLU A 104 -22.09 36.05 -4.24
N ALA A 105 -20.82 36.19 -4.65
CA ALA A 105 -19.90 37.31 -4.50
C ALA A 105 -19.81 38.10 -3.16
N LEU A 106 -18.59 38.21 -2.64
CA LEU A 106 -17.81 39.47 -2.64
C LEU A 106 -16.45 39.32 -1.92
N SER A 107 -15.40 39.66 -2.66
CA SER A 107 -14.21 40.43 -2.24
C SER A 107 -14.07 40.81 -0.76
N ALA A 108 -12.98 40.37 -0.13
CA ALA A 108 -11.96 41.26 0.45
C ALA A 108 -10.85 40.46 1.16
N THR A 109 -9.62 40.61 0.66
CA THR A 109 -8.37 40.36 1.40
C THR A 109 -8.24 41.27 2.62
N PRO A 110 -7.80 40.73 3.76
CA PRO A 110 -6.90 41.47 4.64
C PRO A 110 -5.59 40.71 4.88
N LEU A 111 -4.50 41.41 4.58
CA LEU A 111 -3.15 41.15 5.05
C LEU A 111 -3.14 41.08 6.59
N LEU A 112 -2.78 39.93 7.16
CA LEU A 112 -2.34 39.86 8.56
C LEU A 112 -1.09 38.98 8.70
N ARG A 113 0.02 39.72 8.77
CA ARG A 113 1.37 39.30 9.15
C ARG A 113 1.37 38.97 10.64
N ALA A 114 1.29 37.69 10.99
CA ALA A 114 1.52 37.21 12.34
C ALA A 114 2.92 36.58 12.43
N ASN A 115 3.84 37.29 13.07
CA ASN A 115 5.05 36.72 13.66
C ASN A 115 4.60 35.78 14.80
N GLY A 116 4.31 34.53 14.46
CA GLY A 116 4.10 33.45 15.41
C GLY A 116 5.29 32.51 15.30
N GLN A 117 6.06 32.42 16.37
CA GLN A 117 7.12 31.46 16.58
C GLN A 117 6.47 30.07 16.57
N SER A 118 6.42 29.44 15.39
CA SER A 118 5.87 28.10 15.24
C SER A 118 6.74 27.13 16.03
N ASP A 119 6.18 26.59 17.11
CA ASP A 119 6.58 25.29 17.64
C ASP A 119 6.55 24.31 16.47
N GLN A 120 7.74 23.96 15.99
CA GLN A 120 7.93 22.94 14.97
C GLN A 120 7.47 21.61 15.56
N CYS A 121 6.20 21.28 15.34
CA CYS A 121 5.79 19.90 15.25
C CYS A 121 6.50 19.33 14.02
N ILE A 122 7.73 18.85 14.21
CA ILE A 122 8.45 18.02 13.26
C ILE A 122 7.68 16.71 13.21
N LEU A 123 6.56 16.70 12.49
CA LEU A 123 6.08 15.50 11.84
C LEU A 123 7.22 15.11 10.90
N GLU A 124 8.04 14.14 11.31
CA GLU A 124 8.98 13.46 10.43
C GLU A 124 8.18 12.98 9.22
N ALA A 125 8.29 13.74 8.13
CA ALA A 125 7.66 13.38 6.89
C ALA A 125 8.22 12.00 6.50
N PRO A 126 7.39 11.03 6.09
CA PRO A 126 7.82 9.68 5.71
C PRO A 126 8.72 9.61 4.44
N GLY A 127 9.36 10.72 4.06
CA GLY A 127 10.22 10.84 2.88
C GLY A 127 11.70 10.46 3.10
N THR A 128 12.15 10.26 4.34
CA THR A 128 13.58 9.99 4.63
C THR A 128 14.04 8.62 4.11
N ASP A 129 13.17 7.61 4.14
CA ASP A 129 13.52 6.25 3.72
C ASP A 129 13.64 6.11 2.19
N GLU A 130 12.83 6.84 1.42
CA GLU A 130 12.87 6.79 -0.05
C GLU A 130 14.10 7.51 -0.61
N GLU A 131 14.44 8.68 -0.06
CA GLU A 131 15.64 9.45 -0.44
C GLU A 131 16.92 8.67 -0.09
N GLN A 132 16.99 8.07 1.11
CA GLN A 132 18.11 7.21 1.49
C GLN A 132 18.21 5.97 0.61
N GLY A 133 17.07 5.38 0.25
CA GLY A 133 16.98 4.24 -0.66
C GLY A 133 17.51 4.56 -2.06
N LEU A 134 17.15 5.71 -2.63
CA LEU A 134 17.64 6.17 -3.93
C LEU A 134 19.15 6.47 -3.88
N SER A 135 19.61 7.22 -2.87
CA SER A 135 21.03 7.52 -2.67
C SER A 135 21.87 6.25 -2.59
N THR A 136 21.41 5.26 -1.82
CA THR A 136 22.05 3.95 -1.70
C THR A 136 22.06 3.19 -3.04
N ALA A 137 20.98 3.26 -3.82
CA ALA A 137 20.92 2.63 -5.14
C ALA A 137 21.91 3.28 -6.12
N LEU A 138 22.03 4.61 -6.12
CA LEU A 138 22.99 5.35 -6.95
C LEU A 138 24.45 5.04 -6.56
N ALA A 139 24.75 4.98 -5.26
CA ALA A 139 26.08 4.59 -4.78
C ALA A 139 26.45 3.16 -5.22
N LYS A 140 25.50 2.22 -5.13
CA LYS A 140 25.69 0.85 -5.64
C LYS A 140 25.90 0.82 -7.15
N LEU A 141 25.13 1.62 -7.91
CA LEU A 141 25.26 1.71 -9.36
C LEU A 141 26.67 2.19 -9.76
N ALA A 142 27.17 3.24 -9.11
CA ALA A 142 28.51 3.77 -9.34
C ALA A 142 29.59 2.70 -9.08
N ALA A 143 29.57 2.05 -7.92
CA ALA A 143 30.52 1.00 -7.58
C ALA A 143 30.49 -0.18 -8.58
N ARG A 144 29.32 -0.51 -9.13
CA ARG A 144 29.15 -1.58 -10.13
C ARG A 144 29.66 -1.17 -11.50
N ALA A 145 29.44 0.09 -11.91
CA ALA A 145 30.01 0.64 -13.12
C ALA A 145 31.54 0.66 -13.08
N ASP A 146 32.13 1.03 -11.94
CA ASP A 146 33.58 0.97 -11.72
C ASP A 146 34.11 -0.46 -11.84
N ARG A 147 33.42 -1.41 -11.20
CA ARG A 147 33.78 -2.83 -11.29
C ARG A 147 33.69 -3.36 -12.73
N LEU A 148 32.66 -2.98 -13.48
CA LEU A 148 32.53 -3.33 -14.90
C LEU A 148 33.70 -2.75 -15.72
N SER A 149 34.07 -1.50 -15.46
CA SER A 149 35.24 -0.87 -16.10
C SER A 149 36.53 -1.66 -15.82
N GLN A 150 36.73 -2.12 -14.58
CA GLN A 150 37.86 -2.96 -14.20
C GLN A 150 37.85 -4.32 -14.91
N LEU A 151 36.69 -4.98 -15.04
CA LEU A 151 36.55 -6.27 -15.73
C LEU A 151 36.85 -6.18 -17.23
N VAL A 152 36.59 -5.04 -17.85
CA VAL A 152 36.87 -4.82 -19.28
C VAL A 152 38.31 -4.38 -19.53
N ALA A 153 39.00 -3.85 -18.51
CA ALA A 153 40.39 -3.42 -18.60
C ALA A 153 41.42 -4.57 -18.51
N THR A 154 41.00 -5.78 -18.11
CA THR A 154 41.89 -6.95 -18.07
C THR A 154 42.14 -7.52 -19.47
N GLU A 155 43.36 -8.01 -19.71
CA GLU A 155 43.78 -8.55 -21.01
C GLU A 155 42.97 -9.80 -21.43
N ASP A 156 42.61 -10.65 -20.47
CA ASP A 156 41.72 -11.81 -20.65
C ASP A 156 40.30 -11.49 -20.16
N ILE A 157 39.42 -11.10 -21.08
CA ILE A 157 38.03 -10.74 -20.75
C ILE A 157 37.18 -12.00 -20.54
N ASP A 158 36.78 -12.24 -19.28
CA ASP A 158 35.74 -13.22 -18.96
C ASP A 158 34.34 -12.67 -19.30
N ARG A 159 33.79 -13.14 -20.43
CA ARG A 159 32.47 -12.75 -20.92
C ARG A 159 31.34 -13.02 -19.93
N GLU A 160 31.40 -14.12 -19.18
CA GLU A 160 30.34 -14.48 -18.24
C GLU A 160 30.32 -13.53 -17.03
N SER A 161 31.50 -13.15 -16.53
CA SER A 161 31.62 -12.15 -15.47
C SER A 161 31.13 -10.77 -15.90
N VAL A 162 31.45 -10.35 -17.13
CA VAL A 162 30.95 -9.09 -17.71
C VAL A 162 29.43 -9.12 -17.82
N ASP A 163 28.85 -10.18 -18.38
CA ASP A 163 27.39 -10.31 -18.55
C ASP A 163 26.64 -10.28 -17.21
N LYS A 164 27.14 -11.01 -16.19
CA LYS A 164 26.57 -10.98 -14.83
C LYS A 164 26.59 -9.59 -14.23
N GLU A 165 27.65 -8.82 -14.46
CA GLU A 165 27.76 -7.48 -13.92
C GLU A 165 26.84 -6.49 -14.63
N VAL A 166 26.68 -6.61 -15.96
CA VAL A 166 25.70 -5.84 -16.74
C VAL A 166 24.28 -6.10 -16.25
N HIS A 167 23.88 -7.36 -16.03
CA HIS A 167 22.55 -7.69 -15.50
C HIS A 167 22.29 -7.10 -14.11
N ARG A 168 23.31 -7.06 -13.25
CA ARG A 168 23.21 -6.41 -11.93
C ARG A 168 23.01 -4.91 -12.04
N ILE A 169 23.71 -4.25 -12.97
CA ILE A 169 23.55 -2.83 -13.25
C ILE A 169 22.14 -2.56 -13.76
N ASP A 170 21.64 -3.34 -14.72
CA ASP A 170 20.29 -3.18 -15.27
C ASP A 170 19.20 -3.31 -14.18
N PHE A 171 19.33 -4.30 -13.30
CA PHE A 171 18.45 -4.44 -12.13
C PHE A 171 18.49 -3.21 -11.22
N LEU A 172 19.67 -2.65 -10.93
CA LEU A 172 19.80 -1.46 -10.11
C LEU A 172 19.21 -0.21 -10.79
N VAL A 173 19.36 -0.08 -12.11
CA VAL A 173 18.74 1.00 -12.89
C VAL A 173 17.22 0.90 -12.81
N ASP A 174 16.64 -0.28 -13.04
CA ASP A 174 15.18 -0.44 -12.92
C ASP A 174 14.70 -0.18 -11.49
N SER A 175 15.46 -0.65 -10.48
CA SER A 175 15.17 -0.39 -9.06
C SER A 175 15.22 1.11 -8.72
N ALA A 176 16.20 1.86 -9.23
CA ALA A 176 16.29 3.30 -9.05
C ALA A 176 15.16 4.03 -9.80
N ARG A 177 14.88 3.64 -11.05
CA ARG A 177 13.77 4.19 -11.84
C ARG A 177 12.43 4.02 -11.14
N ARG A 178 12.17 2.85 -10.55
CA ARG A 178 10.94 2.60 -9.79
C ARG A 178 10.80 3.53 -8.58
N ARG A 179 11.90 3.87 -7.90
CA ARG A 179 11.90 4.84 -6.80
C ARG A 179 11.70 6.27 -7.27
N CYS A 180 12.15 6.60 -8.47
CA CYS A 180 11.88 7.91 -9.07
C CYS A 180 10.48 8.03 -9.69
N ARG A 181 9.68 6.96 -9.76
CA ARG A 181 8.31 7.04 -10.28
C ARG A 181 7.45 7.82 -9.29
N GLY A 182 6.70 8.80 -9.80
CA GLY A 182 5.85 9.66 -8.97
C GLY A 182 6.51 10.99 -8.59
N ILE A 183 7.82 11.15 -8.82
CA ILE A 183 8.52 12.44 -8.71
C ILE A 183 8.41 13.19 -10.06
N GLU A 184 7.22 13.20 -10.65
CA GLU A 184 6.95 14.05 -11.80
C GLU A 184 6.60 15.45 -11.25
N PRO A 185 7.22 16.52 -11.79
CA PRO A 185 6.83 17.86 -11.39
C PRO A 185 5.33 18.03 -11.68
N PHE A 186 4.60 18.62 -10.73
CA PHE A 186 3.19 18.90 -10.92
C PHE A 186 2.99 19.71 -12.20
N ASP A 187 2.02 19.28 -13.02
CA ASP A 187 1.54 20.10 -14.13
C ASP A 187 1.12 21.49 -13.58
N PRO A 188 1.52 22.61 -14.22
CA PRO A 188 1.26 23.95 -13.69
C PRO A 188 -0.22 24.21 -13.36
N ARG A 189 -1.16 23.62 -14.12
CA ARG A 189 -2.60 23.76 -13.83
C ARG A 189 -3.00 22.97 -12.58
N SER A 190 -2.44 21.78 -12.40
CA SER A 190 -2.68 20.96 -11.20
C SER A 190 -2.06 21.61 -9.96
N ALA A 191 -0.86 22.19 -10.09
CA ALA A 191 -0.22 22.98 -9.03
C ALA A 191 -1.08 24.20 -8.63
N ALA A 192 -1.60 24.95 -9.60
CA ALA A 192 -2.49 26.08 -9.33
C ALA A 192 -3.79 25.66 -8.61
N ARG A 193 -4.38 24.51 -9.00
CA ARG A 193 -5.57 23.96 -8.31
C ARG A 193 -5.25 23.49 -6.88
N LEU A 194 -4.10 22.85 -6.67
CA LEU A 194 -3.65 22.49 -5.33
C LEU A 194 -3.48 23.73 -4.45
N GLN A 195 -2.83 24.78 -4.97
CA GLN A 195 -2.68 26.04 -4.24
C GLN A 195 -4.03 26.67 -3.87
N TYR A 196 -4.99 26.66 -4.80
CA TYR A 196 -6.35 27.14 -4.55
C TYR A 196 -7.02 26.35 -3.41
N HIS A 197 -7.08 25.02 -3.49
CA HIS A 197 -7.71 24.20 -2.44
C HIS A 197 -6.95 24.24 -1.10
N CYS A 198 -5.63 24.40 -1.10
CA CYS A 198 -4.88 24.65 0.12
C CYS A 198 -5.29 25.97 0.77
N SER A 199 -5.54 27.01 -0.03
CA SER A 199 -6.03 28.29 0.49
C SER A 199 -7.46 28.20 1.03
N GLU A 200 -8.35 27.45 0.35
CA GLU A 200 -9.70 27.15 0.85
C GLU A 200 -9.63 26.41 2.19
N LEU A 201 -8.81 25.36 2.27
CA LEU A 201 -8.62 24.60 3.51
C LEU A 201 -8.17 25.49 4.67
N GLY A 202 -7.22 26.41 4.41
CA GLY A 202 -6.78 27.39 5.40
C GLY A 202 -7.93 28.30 5.88
N GLN A 203 -8.77 28.78 4.97
CA GLN A 203 -9.95 29.58 5.32
C GLN A 203 -10.98 28.76 6.10
N ASP A 204 -11.20 27.51 5.71
CA ASP A 204 -12.16 26.63 6.37
C ASP A 204 -11.75 26.27 7.80
N ILE A 205 -10.45 26.09 8.05
CA ILE A 205 -9.91 25.90 9.38
C ILE A 205 -10.07 27.17 10.22
N LEU A 206 -9.81 28.36 9.65
CA LEU A 206 -10.02 29.63 10.37
C LEU A 206 -11.50 29.82 10.74
N LYS A 207 -12.43 29.51 9.82
CA LYS A 207 -13.88 29.55 10.11
C LYS A 207 -14.22 28.63 11.28
N LEU A 208 -13.70 27.39 11.26
CA LEU A 208 -13.90 26.42 12.34
C LEU A 208 -13.38 26.94 13.69
N GLN A 209 -12.21 27.60 13.71
CA GLN A 209 -11.64 28.19 14.93
C GLN A 209 -12.48 29.34 15.49
N THR A 210 -13.24 30.04 14.64
CA THR A 210 -14.11 31.16 15.06
C THR A 210 -15.55 30.74 15.41
N GLN A 211 -15.93 29.48 15.20
CA GLN A 211 -17.27 29.00 15.54
C GLN A 211 -17.47 28.86 17.05
N ASP A 212 -18.69 29.11 17.50
CA ASP A 212 -19.08 28.89 18.90
C ASP A 212 -19.03 27.40 19.22
N SER A 213 -18.30 27.04 20.29
CA SER A 213 -18.14 25.66 20.73
C SER A 213 -19.44 25.04 21.25
N ALA A 214 -20.46 25.87 21.56
CA ALA A 214 -21.79 25.40 21.89
C ALA A 214 -22.60 24.91 20.66
N ASP A 215 -22.25 25.35 19.44
CA ASP A 215 -22.95 24.97 18.21
C ASP A 215 -22.28 23.79 17.49
N LEU A 216 -22.50 22.59 18.06
CA LEU A 216 -21.92 21.35 17.54
C LEU A 216 -22.37 21.04 16.09
N GLN A 217 -23.57 21.46 15.69
CA GLN A 217 -24.07 21.20 14.34
C GLN A 217 -23.32 22.04 13.30
N ALA A 218 -23.03 23.30 13.62
CA ALA A 218 -22.26 24.17 12.74
C ALA A 218 -20.80 23.68 12.60
N ILE A 219 -20.20 23.18 13.69
CA ILE A 219 -18.86 22.57 13.70
C ILE A 219 -18.84 21.32 12.82
N ASP A 220 -19.77 20.38 13.00
CA ASP A 220 -19.84 19.16 12.17
C ASP A 220 -19.98 19.49 10.68
N LYS A 221 -20.87 20.44 10.34
CA LYS A 221 -21.03 20.91 8.97
C LYS A 221 -19.71 21.42 8.38
N GLN A 222 -18.96 22.21 9.14
CA GLN A 222 -17.68 22.78 8.69
C GLN A 222 -16.60 21.69 8.56
N LEU A 223 -16.58 20.70 9.45
CA LEU A 223 -15.70 19.54 9.34
C LEU A 223 -15.97 18.73 8.05
N ARG A 224 -17.24 18.54 7.68
CA ARG A 224 -17.60 17.88 6.41
C ARG A 224 -17.08 18.63 5.19
N VAL A 225 -17.12 19.97 5.20
CA VAL A 225 -16.53 20.81 4.15
C VAL A 225 -15.02 20.58 4.05
N ILE A 226 -14.32 20.61 5.19
CA ILE A 226 -12.87 20.36 5.28
C ILE A 226 -12.51 18.99 4.68
N VAL A 227 -13.28 17.94 5.01
CA VAL A 227 -13.08 16.59 4.45
C VAL A 227 -13.26 16.58 2.93
N GLY A 228 -14.24 17.33 2.40
CA GLY A 228 -14.41 17.53 0.96
C GLY A 228 -13.19 18.16 0.31
N THR A 229 -12.67 19.26 0.88
CA THR A 229 -11.47 19.97 0.39
C THR A 229 -10.23 19.06 0.42
N LEU A 230 -10.05 18.27 1.49
CA LEU A 230 -8.98 17.28 1.59
C LEU A 230 -9.07 16.20 0.51
N ARG A 231 -10.29 15.73 0.19
CA ARG A 231 -10.51 14.78 -0.91
C ARG A 231 -10.12 15.38 -2.26
N HIS A 232 -10.42 16.64 -2.50
CA HIS A 232 -9.99 17.35 -3.72
C HIS A 232 -8.47 17.49 -3.79
N LEU A 233 -7.81 17.90 -2.69
CA LEU A 233 -6.36 17.95 -2.60
C LEU A 233 -5.72 16.59 -2.91
N HIS A 234 -6.24 15.52 -2.30
CA HIS A 234 -5.75 14.16 -2.56
C HIS A 234 -5.93 13.76 -4.03
N SER A 235 -7.08 14.09 -4.63
CA SER A 235 -7.36 13.80 -6.04
C SER A 235 -6.40 14.53 -7.01
N HIS A 236 -5.85 15.68 -6.61
CA HIS A 236 -4.88 16.43 -7.40
C HIS A 236 -3.44 16.02 -7.10
N ALA A 237 -3.13 15.61 -5.86
CA ALA A 237 -1.84 15.10 -5.47
C ALA A 237 -1.52 13.72 -6.08
N HIS A 238 -2.53 12.85 -6.23
CA HIS A 238 -2.34 11.44 -6.61
C HIS A 238 -2.77 11.09 -8.05
N ARG A 239 -2.77 12.04 -8.99
CA ARG A 239 -3.05 11.72 -10.42
C ARG A 239 -1.97 10.87 -11.09
N GLY A 240 -0.78 10.74 -10.50
CA GLY A 240 0.20 9.75 -10.92
C GLY A 240 -0.33 8.36 -10.63
N HIS A 241 -0.81 7.67 -11.67
CA HIS A 241 -1.29 6.28 -11.65
C HIS A 241 -0.82 5.48 -10.42
N PHE A 242 -1.64 5.40 -9.37
CA PHE A 242 -1.62 4.23 -8.50
C PHE A 242 -2.03 3.05 -9.39
N ARG A 243 -1.07 2.47 -10.13
CA ARG A 243 -1.21 1.11 -10.64
C ARG A 243 -1.28 0.25 -9.39
N ARG A 244 -2.50 0.08 -8.87
CA ARG A 244 -2.82 -1.06 -8.02
C ARG A 244 -2.31 -2.28 -8.77
N TRP A 245 -1.39 -2.97 -8.12
CA TRP A 245 -0.77 -4.21 -8.56
C TRP A 245 -1.80 -5.10 -9.27
N GLY A 246 -1.58 -5.31 -10.56
CA GLY A 246 -2.12 -6.41 -11.34
C GLY A 246 -0.95 -7.22 -11.85
#